data_AF-A0A8T3NI13-F1
#
_entry.id   AF-A0A8T3NI13-F1
#
_cell.length_a   1.000
_cell.length_b   1.000
_cell.length_c   1.000
_cell.angle_alpha   90.00
_cell.angle_beta   90.00
_cell.angle_gamma   90.00
#
_symmetry.space_group_name_H-M   'P 1'
#
loop_
_entity.id
_entity.type
_entity.pdbx_description
1 polymer ?
#
loop_
_entity_poly.entity_id
_entity_poly.type
_entity_poly.pdbx_seq_one_letter_code
_entity_poly.pdbx_strand_id
1 'polypeptide(L)'
;MKRAAVLVGFLVLSLVAALAPPSRQTEAQANCFPASGFCITNPAFADYFNRSGQVRTHGNPVSRSFILEGFEVQIFERIVLQLNAGSVARLNVLDPDILPLTRANQSIFPAPDPALASAAPQAGSADYAQRAIEFIRSVAPNTFEGLPVNFFDTFNTSVPVEPGTSSDIQTLRNLEIWGLPTSRPAFDPGNRGFVYQRFQRGIMHFRAEVPVTEGILIGAYFKAVITAQSLPPDLAQDTQGSRYAGQYNPSAPNSVNRPAALPNTNMVGAFEPGTSAVTPPPPGPAPTAAGPTATTGPTSTPIPGDALPTISTFRVDDDRIDAGDEVEVTLIARDDRGVDEIQFDGIRDNDDSDNDNSNDNDADDPELERRDFDCDDRTECAVIFRISPTEDGDFFLRARARDTAGQRSERTTISLRVRGSSATATPTATPTQTPMPR
;
A
#
# COMPACT_ATOMS: atom_id res chain seq x y z
N MET A 1 7.21 62.50 49.54
CA MET A 1 5.82 62.44 49.00
C MET A 1 5.87 62.71 47.51
N LYS A 2 5.05 61.99 46.72
CA LYS A 2 4.89 62.07 45.25
C LYS A 2 5.87 61.25 44.39
N ARG A 3 5.84 59.92 44.48
CA ARG A 3 6.12 58.98 43.35
C ARG A 3 5.37 57.65 43.51
N ALA A 4 4.10 57.69 43.92
CA ALA A 4 3.27 56.51 44.19
C ALA A 4 1.99 56.43 43.32
N ALA A 5 1.92 57.14 42.19
CA ALA A 5 0.66 57.32 41.45
C ALA A 5 0.76 57.14 39.91
N VAL A 6 1.64 56.26 39.42
CA VAL A 6 1.65 55.89 37.98
C VAL A 6 1.60 54.36 37.77
N LEU A 7 1.65 53.56 38.84
CA LEU A 7 1.67 52.10 38.77
C LEU A 7 0.29 51.42 38.90
N VAL A 8 -0.80 52.19 38.86
CA VAL A 8 -2.18 51.68 39.03
C VAL A 8 -2.98 51.70 37.72
N GLY A 9 -2.48 52.35 36.66
CA GLY A 9 -3.17 52.42 35.36
C GLY A 9 -2.96 51.22 34.43
N PHE A 10 -1.97 50.37 34.68
CA PHE A 10 -1.62 49.22 33.83
C PHE A 10 -1.93 47.86 34.46
N LEU A 11 -2.57 47.83 35.64
CA LEU A 11 -2.81 46.60 36.39
C LEU A 11 -4.28 46.13 36.37
N VAL A 12 -5.14 46.79 35.58
CA VAL A 12 -6.57 46.43 35.45
C VAL A 12 -6.96 46.01 34.02
N LEU A 13 -6.02 46.00 33.07
CA LEU A 13 -6.26 45.50 31.70
C LEU A 13 -5.49 44.21 31.37
N SER A 14 -5.07 43.45 32.39
CA SER A 14 -4.30 42.20 32.23
C SER A 14 -4.93 41.00 32.94
N LEU A 15 -6.17 41.12 33.42
CA LEU A 15 -6.88 40.05 34.15
C LEU A 15 -8.19 39.59 33.47
N VAL A 16 -8.26 39.60 32.13
CA VAL A 16 -9.36 38.99 31.35
C VAL A 16 -8.82 38.25 30.11
N ALA A 17 -7.82 37.38 30.30
CA ALA A 17 -7.31 36.52 29.21
C ALA A 17 -6.98 35.08 29.64
N ALA A 18 -7.53 34.62 30.77
CA ALA A 18 -7.20 33.30 31.33
C ALA A 18 -8.41 32.38 31.53
N LEU A 19 -9.43 32.50 30.67
CA LEU A 19 -10.57 31.57 30.58
C LEU A 19 -10.92 31.22 29.12
N ALA A 20 -9.93 31.26 28.21
CA ALA A 20 -10.10 30.55 26.95
C ALA A 20 -9.92 29.05 27.26
N PRO A 21 -10.90 28.18 26.92
CA PRO A 21 -10.65 26.74 26.94
C PRO A 21 -9.41 26.44 26.08
N PRO A 22 -8.63 25.38 26.36
CA PRO A 22 -7.54 25.00 25.47
C PRO A 22 -8.12 24.96 24.06
N SER A 23 -7.56 25.80 23.18
CA SER A 23 -7.95 25.83 21.79
C SER A 23 -7.83 24.39 21.30
N ARG A 24 -8.98 23.74 21.06
CA ARG A 24 -9.01 22.57 20.19
C ARG A 24 -8.46 23.11 18.88
N GLN A 25 -7.20 22.80 18.57
CA GLN A 25 -6.75 22.86 17.19
C GLN A 25 -7.83 22.11 16.41
N THR A 26 -8.52 22.82 15.53
CA THR A 26 -9.50 22.19 14.66
C THR A 26 -8.75 21.09 13.92
N GLU A 27 -9.32 19.91 13.77
CA GLU A 27 -8.69 18.72 13.18
C GLU A 27 -7.95 19.04 11.85
N ALA A 28 -8.46 20.03 11.11
CA ALA A 28 -7.85 20.62 9.91
C ALA A 28 -6.45 21.26 10.10
N GLN A 29 -6.11 21.80 11.28
CA GLN A 29 -4.78 22.37 11.58
C GLN A 29 -3.78 21.31 12.04
N ALA A 30 -4.25 20.21 12.64
CA ALA A 30 -3.39 19.13 13.12
C ALA A 30 -2.70 18.35 11.98
N ASN A 31 -3.31 18.37 10.79
CA ASN A 31 -2.83 17.64 9.62
C ASN A 31 -2.04 18.50 8.63
N CYS A 32 -1.62 19.72 9.01
CA CYS A 32 -0.86 20.62 8.17
C CYS A 32 0.59 20.75 8.64
N PHE A 33 1.54 20.67 7.71
CA PHE A 33 2.97 20.59 8.01
C PHE A 33 3.70 21.82 7.46
N PRO A 34 3.98 22.84 8.30
CA PRO A 34 4.59 24.09 7.84
C PRO A 34 5.95 23.92 7.18
N ALA A 35 6.71 22.87 7.57
CA ALA A 35 8.02 22.58 7.01
C ALA A 35 7.97 22.24 5.51
N SER A 36 6.90 21.58 5.06
CA SER A 36 6.71 21.22 3.65
C SER A 36 5.65 22.05 2.95
N GLY A 37 4.76 22.70 3.70
CA GLY A 37 3.64 23.49 3.18
C GLY A 37 2.45 22.65 2.69
N PHE A 38 2.42 21.35 3.01
CA PHE A 38 1.35 20.43 2.61
C PHE A 38 0.53 19.96 3.81
N CYS A 39 -0.71 19.54 3.55
CA CYS A 39 -1.61 18.97 4.55
C CYS A 39 -2.13 17.60 4.14
N ILE A 40 -2.51 16.79 5.11
CA ILE A 40 -3.24 15.53 4.92
C ILE A 40 -4.73 15.84 5.04
N THR A 41 -5.40 15.95 3.91
CA THR A 41 -6.82 16.36 3.84
C THR A 41 -7.78 15.18 3.71
N ASN A 42 -7.29 14.04 3.23
CA ASN A 42 -8.08 12.80 3.18
C ASN A 42 -8.07 12.14 4.58
N PRO A 43 -9.24 11.90 5.20
CA PRO A 43 -9.32 11.35 6.55
C PRO A 43 -8.73 9.94 6.64
N ALA A 44 -8.88 9.10 5.61
CA ALA A 44 -8.29 7.76 5.62
C ALA A 44 -6.76 7.81 5.64
N PHE A 45 -6.15 8.76 4.89
CA PHE A 45 -4.70 9.00 4.96
C PHE A 45 -4.27 9.57 6.31
N ALA A 46 -5.07 10.46 6.92
CA ALA A 46 -4.78 11.00 8.25
C ALA A 46 -4.82 9.89 9.32
N ASP A 47 -5.83 9.04 9.29
CA ASP A 47 -5.95 7.88 10.19
C ASP A 47 -4.79 6.92 10.02
N TYR A 48 -4.44 6.58 8.78
CA TYR A 48 -3.27 5.76 8.49
C TYR A 48 -1.99 6.38 9.08
N PHE A 49 -1.73 7.65 8.76
CA PHE A 49 -0.55 8.38 9.20
C PHE A 49 -0.42 8.41 10.73
N ASN A 50 -1.53 8.66 11.44
CA ASN A 50 -1.57 8.75 12.90
C ASN A 50 -1.26 7.41 13.58
N ARG A 51 -1.78 6.31 13.03
CA ARG A 51 -1.59 4.94 13.56
C ARG A 51 -0.21 4.38 13.23
N SER A 52 0.35 4.75 12.08
CA SER A 52 1.55 4.13 11.50
C SER A 52 2.85 4.92 11.79
N GLY A 53 2.88 5.71 12.87
CA GLY A 53 4.10 6.37 13.36
C GLY A 53 4.37 7.78 12.84
N GLN A 54 3.40 8.39 12.16
CA GLN A 54 3.40 9.82 11.79
C GLN A 54 4.68 10.23 11.03
N VAL A 55 5.17 11.46 11.26
CA VAL A 55 6.35 12.05 10.58
C VAL A 55 7.60 11.18 10.71
N ARG A 56 7.76 10.48 11.83
CA ARG A 56 8.95 9.65 12.04
C ARG A 56 9.05 8.52 11.02
N THR A 57 7.92 7.95 10.62
CA THR A 57 7.84 6.83 9.66
C THR A 57 7.66 7.32 8.24
N HIS A 58 6.79 8.32 8.05
CA HIS A 58 6.37 8.79 6.73
C HIS A 58 7.22 9.94 6.21
N GLY A 59 7.85 10.71 7.10
CA GLY A 59 8.26 12.08 6.83
C GLY A 59 7.08 13.03 6.68
N ASN A 60 7.35 14.27 6.27
CA ASN A 60 6.31 15.25 5.95
C ASN A 60 5.59 14.86 4.64
N PRO A 61 4.31 15.25 4.46
CA PRO A 61 3.70 15.22 3.14
C PRO A 61 4.47 16.16 2.20
N VAL A 62 4.71 15.73 0.96
CA VAL A 62 5.39 16.50 -0.09
C VAL A 62 4.50 16.72 -1.32
N SER A 63 3.25 16.26 -1.25
CA SER A 63 2.18 16.55 -2.21
C SER A 63 0.86 16.75 -1.47
N ARG A 64 -0.14 17.32 -2.16
CA ARG A 64 -1.55 17.16 -1.82
C ARG A 64 -2.01 15.76 -2.27
N SER A 65 -3.23 15.33 -1.91
CA SER A 65 -3.78 14.13 -2.55
C SER A 65 -4.15 14.41 -4.00
N PHE A 66 -3.95 13.43 -4.87
CA PHE A 66 -4.23 13.51 -6.30
C PHE A 66 -4.50 12.13 -6.87
N ILE A 67 -4.98 12.03 -8.11
CA ILE A 67 -5.26 10.73 -8.74
C ILE A 67 -4.04 10.28 -9.53
N LEU A 68 -3.51 9.10 -9.23
CA LEU A 68 -2.47 8.43 -9.98
C LEU A 68 -3.01 7.08 -10.44
N GLU A 69 -3.14 6.90 -11.76
CA GLU A 69 -3.58 5.65 -12.37
C GLU A 69 -4.89 5.09 -11.81
N GLY A 70 -5.85 5.99 -11.56
CA GLY A 70 -7.18 5.64 -11.03
C GLY A 70 -7.27 5.58 -9.51
N PHE A 71 -6.15 5.66 -8.79
CA PHE A 71 -6.13 5.64 -7.33
C PHE A 71 -5.87 7.02 -6.74
N GLU A 72 -6.56 7.37 -5.66
CA GLU A 72 -6.16 8.54 -4.88
C GLU A 72 -4.86 8.21 -4.14
N VAL A 73 -3.86 9.08 -4.28
CA VAL A 73 -2.55 8.93 -3.64
C VAL A 73 -2.12 10.21 -2.95
N GLN A 74 -1.24 10.09 -1.96
CA GLN A 74 -0.49 11.22 -1.40
C GLN A 74 0.96 10.81 -1.15
N ILE A 75 1.89 11.67 -1.58
CA ILE A 75 3.32 11.44 -1.43
C ILE A 75 3.79 12.09 -0.12
N PHE A 76 4.48 11.30 0.68
CA PHE A 76 5.25 11.72 1.86
C PHE A 76 6.74 11.60 1.56
N GLU A 77 7.62 12.22 2.34
CA GLU A 77 9.05 12.18 2.06
C GLU A 77 9.58 10.74 1.95
N ARG A 78 9.11 9.82 2.80
CA ARG A 78 9.61 8.44 2.87
C ARG A 78 8.69 7.41 2.23
N ILE A 79 7.43 7.73 1.94
CA ILE A 79 6.46 6.75 1.44
C ILE A 79 5.44 7.38 0.51
N VAL A 80 4.68 6.57 -0.23
CA VAL A 80 3.49 7.01 -0.94
C VAL A 80 2.30 6.21 -0.41
N LEU A 81 1.26 6.91 0.04
CA LEU A 81 -0.02 6.30 0.42
C LEU A 81 -0.93 6.27 -0.79
N GLN A 82 -1.71 5.20 -0.89
CA GLN A 82 -2.69 4.94 -1.93
C GLN A 82 -3.99 4.44 -1.29
N LEU A 83 -5.12 4.95 -1.75
CA LEU A 83 -6.45 4.52 -1.33
C LEU A 83 -7.01 3.52 -2.34
N ASN A 84 -7.31 2.32 -1.88
CA ASN A 84 -7.85 1.19 -2.66
C ASN A 84 -9.13 0.71 -2.02
N ALA A 85 -10.29 0.91 -2.67
CA ALA A 85 -11.59 0.45 -2.18
C ALA A 85 -11.86 0.79 -0.68
N GLY A 86 -11.50 2.01 -0.26
CA GLY A 86 -11.65 2.47 1.13
C GLY A 86 -10.52 2.08 2.08
N SER A 87 -9.62 1.18 1.68
CA SER A 87 -8.44 0.80 2.45
C SER A 87 -7.20 1.58 2.02
N VAL A 88 -6.41 2.06 2.97
CA VAL A 88 -5.14 2.73 2.69
C VAL A 88 -4.01 1.72 2.72
N ALA A 89 -3.26 1.66 1.63
CA ALA A 89 -2.04 0.89 1.51
C ALA A 89 -0.88 1.79 1.08
N ARG A 90 0.32 1.24 1.17
CA ARG A 90 1.50 1.88 0.61
C ARG A 90 1.72 1.44 -0.82
N LEU A 91 2.00 2.39 -1.70
CA LEU A 91 2.54 2.07 -3.02
C LEU A 91 3.97 1.56 -2.85
N ASN A 92 4.28 0.42 -3.48
CA ASN A 92 5.63 -0.17 -3.50
C ASN A 92 6.51 0.61 -4.48
N VAL A 93 6.87 1.84 -4.13
CA VAL A 93 7.59 2.75 -5.04
C VAL A 93 8.91 2.17 -5.54
N LEU A 94 9.56 1.29 -4.77
CA LEU A 94 10.83 0.65 -5.15
C LEU A 94 10.67 -0.50 -6.16
N ASP A 95 9.46 -0.78 -6.64
CA ASP A 95 9.25 -1.70 -7.74
C ASP A 95 10.01 -1.17 -8.98
N PRO A 96 10.74 -2.04 -9.73
CA PRO A 96 11.59 -1.61 -10.84
C PRO A 96 10.86 -0.81 -11.92
N ASP A 97 9.57 -1.08 -12.12
CA ASP A 97 8.73 -0.39 -13.11
C ASP A 97 8.26 1.00 -12.65
N ILE A 98 8.42 1.31 -11.36
CA ILE A 98 8.04 2.60 -10.75
C ILE A 98 9.28 3.46 -10.54
N LEU A 99 10.15 3.06 -9.62
CA LEU A 99 11.36 3.78 -9.26
C LEU A 99 12.53 2.79 -9.06
N PRO A 100 13.34 2.54 -10.11
CA PRO A 100 14.55 1.71 -10.02
C PRO A 100 15.68 2.46 -9.28
N LEU A 101 15.46 2.79 -8.02
CA LEU A 101 16.34 3.61 -7.20
C LEU A 101 17.60 2.83 -6.83
N THR A 102 18.61 2.83 -7.70
CA THR A 102 19.93 2.25 -7.42
C THR A 102 20.94 3.29 -6.99
N ARG A 103 20.78 4.54 -7.47
CA ARG A 103 21.63 5.67 -7.13
C ARG A 103 20.82 6.95 -6.98
N ALA A 104 21.26 7.82 -6.08
CA ALA A 104 20.77 9.19 -5.99
C ALA A 104 21.74 10.06 -5.20
N ASN A 105 21.99 11.29 -5.68
CA ASN A 105 22.88 12.24 -5.03
C ASN A 105 24.28 11.66 -4.75
N GLN A 106 24.82 10.91 -5.71
CA GLN A 106 26.12 10.20 -5.66
C GLN A 106 26.17 9.00 -4.71
N SER A 107 25.12 8.75 -3.93
CA SER A 107 25.01 7.52 -3.14
C SER A 107 24.63 6.33 -4.00
N ILE A 108 25.19 5.17 -3.67
CA ILE A 108 24.88 3.90 -4.32
C ILE A 108 24.19 2.99 -3.31
N PHE A 109 22.97 2.60 -3.62
CA PHE A 109 22.17 1.71 -2.79
C PHE A 109 22.37 0.26 -3.21
N PRO A 110 22.34 -0.70 -2.28
CA PRO A 110 22.40 -2.12 -2.62
C PRO A 110 21.24 -2.48 -3.54
N ALA A 111 21.52 -3.26 -4.58
CA ALA A 111 20.50 -3.87 -5.42
C ALA A 111 19.76 -4.97 -4.64
N PRO A 112 18.53 -5.36 -5.07
CA PRO A 112 17.92 -6.59 -4.61
C PRO A 112 18.87 -7.78 -4.83
N ASP A 113 19.02 -8.63 -3.82
CA ASP A 113 19.82 -9.85 -3.85
C ASP A 113 18.92 -11.05 -4.21
N PRO A 114 19.12 -11.69 -5.38
CA PRO A 114 18.29 -12.81 -5.81
C PRO A 114 18.33 -14.00 -4.86
N ALA A 115 19.46 -14.24 -4.17
CA ALA A 115 19.57 -15.32 -3.22
C ALA A 115 18.71 -15.05 -1.97
N LEU A 116 18.69 -13.81 -1.48
CA LEU A 116 17.79 -13.42 -0.39
C LEU A 116 16.33 -13.46 -0.82
N ALA A 117 16.01 -13.02 -2.04
CA ALA A 117 14.65 -13.12 -2.58
C ALA A 117 14.16 -14.57 -2.63
N SER A 118 15.01 -15.51 -3.07
CA SER A 118 14.68 -16.94 -3.11
C SER A 118 14.53 -17.58 -1.72
N ALA A 119 15.20 -17.04 -0.71
CA ALA A 119 15.13 -17.50 0.67
C ALA A 119 13.98 -16.84 1.47
N ALA A 120 13.35 -15.81 0.91
CA ALA A 120 12.30 -15.07 1.57
C ALA A 120 11.07 -15.98 1.81
N PRO A 121 10.42 -15.87 2.97
CA PRO A 121 9.21 -16.62 3.26
C PRO A 121 8.10 -16.26 2.26
N GLN A 122 7.39 -17.29 1.80
CA GLN A 122 6.32 -17.16 0.82
C GLN A 122 5.04 -16.74 1.52
N ALA A 123 4.45 -15.62 1.08
CA ALA A 123 3.16 -15.19 1.59
C ALA A 123 2.11 -16.27 1.35
N GLY A 124 1.23 -16.49 2.32
CA GLY A 124 0.19 -17.53 2.27
C GLY A 124 0.60 -18.89 2.83
N SER A 125 1.87 -19.13 3.17
CA SER A 125 2.24 -20.35 3.89
C SER A 125 1.72 -20.32 5.33
N ALA A 126 1.33 -21.48 5.87
CA ALA A 126 0.80 -21.59 7.24
C ALA A 126 1.79 -21.11 8.32
N ASP A 127 3.10 -21.16 8.03
CA ASP A 127 4.19 -20.73 8.91
C ASP A 127 4.76 -19.35 8.54
N TYR A 128 4.12 -18.61 7.63
CA TYR A 128 4.63 -17.36 7.07
C TYR A 128 5.03 -16.35 8.15
N ALA A 129 4.15 -16.14 9.14
CA ALA A 129 4.39 -15.17 10.20
C ALA A 129 5.67 -15.47 10.99
N GLN A 130 5.85 -16.72 11.42
CA GLN A 130 7.03 -17.15 12.16
C GLN A 130 8.29 -17.02 11.31
N ARG A 131 8.23 -17.50 10.05
CA ARG A 131 9.38 -17.43 9.14
C ARG A 131 9.74 -16.01 8.75
N ALA A 132 8.77 -15.10 8.63
CA ALA A 132 9.01 -13.68 8.39
C ALA A 132 9.77 -13.04 9.55
N ILE A 133 9.35 -13.29 10.79
CA ILE A 133 10.04 -12.77 11.98
C ILE A 133 11.49 -13.27 12.03
N GLU A 134 11.69 -14.57 11.85
CA GLU A 134 13.02 -15.20 11.85
C GLU A 134 13.91 -14.67 10.72
N PHE A 135 13.34 -14.54 9.51
CA PHE A 135 14.04 -14.02 8.34
C PHE A 135 14.51 -12.58 8.59
N ILE A 136 13.62 -11.69 9.05
CA ILE A 136 13.96 -10.28 9.31
C ILE A 136 15.06 -10.18 10.38
N ARG A 137 14.94 -10.92 11.49
CA ARG A 137 15.97 -10.99 12.53
C ARG A 137 17.34 -11.40 12.00
N SER A 138 17.35 -12.37 11.08
CA SER A 138 18.59 -12.91 10.52
C SER A 138 19.24 -11.99 9.47
N VAL A 139 18.44 -11.25 8.70
CA VAL A 139 18.91 -10.49 7.53
C VAL A 139 19.13 -9.01 7.84
N ALA A 140 18.39 -8.42 8.79
CA ALA A 140 18.49 -7.00 9.14
C ALA A 140 19.19 -6.81 10.50
N PRO A 141 20.52 -6.90 10.60
CA PRO A 141 21.21 -6.90 11.88
C PRO A 141 21.24 -5.51 12.55
N ASN A 142 21.42 -5.47 13.86
CA ASN A 142 21.73 -4.23 14.58
C ASN A 142 23.22 -3.88 14.56
N THR A 143 24.08 -4.81 14.14
CA THR A 143 25.52 -4.58 13.99
C THR A 143 26.01 -5.04 12.61
N PHE A 144 26.91 -4.26 12.00
CA PHE A 144 27.50 -4.60 10.71
C PHE A 144 28.95 -4.11 10.68
N GLU A 145 29.90 -5.02 10.51
CA GLU A 145 31.34 -4.71 10.54
C GLU A 145 31.78 -3.82 11.72
N GLY A 146 31.20 -4.06 12.91
CA GLY A 146 31.50 -3.30 14.13
C GLY A 146 30.72 -1.97 14.27
N LEU A 147 29.94 -1.56 13.26
CA LEU A 147 29.08 -0.39 13.32
C LEU A 147 27.70 -0.73 13.91
N PRO A 148 27.13 0.13 14.77
CA PRO A 148 25.80 -0.06 15.37
C PRO A 148 24.71 0.39 14.38
N VAL A 149 24.53 -0.36 13.29
CA VAL A 149 23.60 0.00 12.22
C VAL A 149 22.11 -0.11 12.59
N ASN A 150 21.76 -0.78 13.69
CA ASN A 150 20.42 -0.79 14.28
C ASN A 150 19.25 -1.08 13.31
N PHE A 151 19.46 -1.84 12.22
CA PHE A 151 18.41 -2.02 11.21
C PHE A 151 17.19 -2.77 11.77
N PHE A 152 17.38 -3.81 12.59
CA PHE A 152 16.27 -4.52 13.24
C PHE A 152 15.51 -3.62 14.21
N ASP A 153 16.22 -2.80 14.99
CA ASP A 153 15.60 -1.93 15.98
C ASP A 153 14.82 -0.80 15.30
N THR A 154 15.39 -0.19 14.25
CA THR A 154 14.67 0.79 13.42
C THR A 154 13.44 0.16 12.76
N PHE A 155 13.53 -1.08 12.28
CA PHE A 155 12.40 -1.82 11.75
C PHE A 155 11.28 -1.94 12.79
N ASN A 156 11.57 -2.49 13.98
CA ASN A 156 10.55 -2.75 14.99
C ASN A 156 10.00 -1.52 15.69
N THR A 157 10.75 -0.42 15.67
CA THR A 157 10.28 0.82 16.29
C THR A 157 9.49 1.69 15.34
N SER A 158 9.34 1.36 14.04
CA SER A 158 8.71 2.27 13.05
C SER A 158 7.22 2.54 13.30
N VAL A 159 6.44 1.56 13.70
CA VAL A 159 5.08 1.78 14.23
C VAL A 159 5.15 1.92 15.76
N PRO A 160 4.38 2.84 16.41
CA PRO A 160 4.32 2.91 17.86
C PRO A 160 3.89 1.57 18.47
N VAL A 161 4.53 1.17 19.57
CA VAL A 161 4.18 -0.07 20.27
C VAL A 161 2.89 0.15 21.06
N GLU A 162 1.86 -0.65 20.75
CA GLU A 162 0.62 -0.68 21.53
C GLU A 162 0.84 -1.45 22.86
N PRO A 163 0.30 -0.98 24.00
CA PRO A 163 0.43 -1.68 25.29
C PRO A 163 -0.01 -3.15 25.20
N GLY A 164 0.83 -4.07 25.69
CA GLY A 164 0.54 -5.51 25.68
C GLY A 164 0.90 -6.24 24.38
N THR A 165 1.43 -5.54 23.37
CA THR A 165 1.88 -6.15 22.11
C THR A 165 3.23 -6.85 22.29
N SER A 166 3.34 -8.11 21.84
CA SER A 166 4.61 -8.83 21.84
C SER A 166 5.57 -8.29 20.76
N SER A 167 6.88 -8.49 20.93
CA SER A 167 7.87 -8.08 19.94
C SER A 167 7.65 -8.71 18.57
N ASP A 168 7.12 -9.93 18.53
CA ASP A 168 6.84 -10.66 17.29
C ASP A 168 5.67 -10.03 16.52
N ILE A 169 4.57 -9.71 17.22
CA ILE A 169 3.45 -8.98 16.60
C ILE A 169 3.90 -7.59 16.15
N GLN A 170 4.77 -6.93 16.91
CA GLN A 170 5.36 -5.67 16.50
C GLN A 170 6.18 -5.81 15.20
N THR A 171 6.99 -6.86 15.07
CA THR A 171 7.71 -7.15 13.82
C THR A 171 6.74 -7.33 12.66
N LEU A 172 5.68 -8.12 12.83
CA LEU A 172 4.69 -8.35 11.77
C LEU A 172 3.96 -7.08 11.35
N ARG A 173 3.60 -6.19 12.28
CA ARG A 173 3.01 -4.89 11.95
C ARG A 173 3.95 -4.01 11.12
N ASN A 174 5.26 -4.07 11.37
CA ASN A 174 6.23 -3.28 10.62
C ASN A 174 6.55 -3.85 9.23
N LEU A 175 6.07 -5.06 8.88
CA LEU A 175 6.10 -5.54 7.49
C LEU A 175 5.31 -4.64 6.55
N GLU A 176 4.25 -4.01 7.02
CA GLU A 176 3.49 -3.08 6.21
C GLU A 176 4.33 -1.84 5.84
N ILE A 177 5.24 -1.44 6.73
CA ILE A 177 6.11 -0.29 6.55
C ILE A 177 7.32 -0.63 5.68
N TRP A 178 8.00 -1.74 5.93
CA TRP A 178 9.27 -2.02 5.24
C TRP A 178 9.16 -3.17 4.25
N GLY A 179 8.25 -4.10 4.48
CA GLY A 179 8.26 -5.42 3.89
C GLY A 179 9.47 -6.23 4.33
N LEU A 180 9.75 -7.32 3.61
CA LEU A 180 10.92 -8.15 3.88
C LEU A 180 12.21 -7.45 3.39
N PRO A 181 13.36 -7.68 4.05
CA PRO A 181 14.64 -7.23 3.53
C PRO A 181 14.94 -7.94 2.20
N THR A 182 15.39 -7.17 1.21
CA THR A 182 15.73 -7.67 -0.13
C THR A 182 17.22 -7.56 -0.43
N SER A 183 18.02 -6.99 0.47
CA SER A 183 19.48 -6.99 0.39
C SER A 183 20.11 -7.27 1.75
N ARG A 184 21.39 -7.68 1.74
CA ARG A 184 22.25 -7.55 2.92
C ARG A 184 22.62 -6.08 3.14
N PRO A 185 23.06 -5.70 4.35
CA PRO A 185 23.74 -4.43 4.58
C PRO A 185 24.93 -4.26 3.64
N ALA A 186 25.12 -3.07 3.10
CA ALA A 186 26.26 -2.72 2.27
C ALA A 186 26.70 -1.28 2.54
N PHE A 187 28.01 -1.03 2.52
CA PHE A 187 28.53 0.34 2.52
C PHE A 187 28.15 1.05 1.23
N ASP A 188 27.98 2.37 1.32
CA ASP A 188 28.15 3.23 0.17
C ASP A 188 29.62 3.12 -0.31
N PRO A 189 29.89 2.70 -1.56
CA PRO A 189 31.24 2.65 -2.10
C PRO A 189 31.94 4.02 -2.12
N GLY A 190 31.17 5.12 -2.23
CA GLY A 190 31.69 6.49 -2.20
C GLY A 190 31.88 7.04 -0.79
N ASN A 191 31.24 6.45 0.22
CA ASN A 191 31.33 6.90 1.61
C ASN A 191 31.09 5.76 2.62
N ARG A 192 32.17 5.15 3.13
CA ARG A 192 32.06 4.08 4.14
C ARG A 192 31.47 4.52 5.49
N GLY A 193 31.24 5.81 5.70
CA GLY A 193 30.44 6.31 6.82
C GLY A 193 28.94 6.03 6.68
N PHE A 194 28.48 5.62 5.49
CA PHE A 194 27.09 5.27 5.21
C PHE A 194 26.95 3.77 4.96
N VAL A 195 25.95 3.17 5.60
CA VAL A 195 25.55 1.78 5.38
C VAL A 195 24.07 1.77 5.00
N TYR A 196 23.74 1.06 3.93
CA TYR A 196 22.38 0.91 3.46
C TYR A 196 21.92 -0.54 3.55
N GLN A 197 20.62 -0.71 3.76
CA GLN A 197 19.94 -1.99 3.56
C GLN A 197 18.61 -1.76 2.86
N ARG A 198 18.35 -2.55 1.81
CA ARG A 198 17.11 -2.51 1.05
C ARG A 198 16.08 -3.47 1.63
N PHE A 199 14.85 -3.00 1.66
CA PHE A 199 13.64 -3.75 1.94
C PHE A 199 12.66 -3.59 0.77
N GLN A 200 11.62 -4.41 0.70
CA GLN A 200 10.62 -4.34 -0.38
C GLN A 200 10.02 -2.93 -0.54
N ARG A 201 9.84 -2.19 0.56
CA ARG A 201 9.12 -0.90 0.59
C ARG A 201 9.96 0.29 1.03
N GLY A 202 11.25 0.10 1.28
CA GLY A 202 12.12 1.17 1.75
C GLY A 202 13.59 0.81 1.71
N ILE A 203 14.44 1.80 1.90
CA ILE A 203 15.87 1.61 2.10
C ILE A 203 16.22 2.31 3.41
N MET A 204 16.80 1.56 4.35
CA MET A 204 17.34 2.15 5.56
C MET A 204 18.77 2.61 5.31
N HIS A 205 19.13 3.69 5.99
CA HIS A 205 20.41 4.36 5.91
C HIS A 205 20.92 4.62 7.33
N PHE A 206 22.07 4.05 7.64
CA PHE A 206 22.84 4.35 8.83
C PHE A 206 23.94 5.37 8.50
N ARG A 207 24.12 6.38 9.37
CA ARG A 207 25.22 7.35 9.31
C ARG A 207 26.17 7.18 10.49
N ALA A 208 27.46 6.99 10.24
CA ALA A 208 28.46 6.82 11.30
C ALA A 208 28.78 8.11 12.08
N GLU A 209 28.73 9.28 11.43
CA GLU A 209 29.03 10.58 12.07
C GLU A 209 28.02 10.94 13.17
N VAL A 210 26.74 10.66 12.91
CA VAL A 210 25.65 10.77 13.87
C VAL A 210 24.95 9.41 13.85
N PRO A 211 25.32 8.47 14.76
CA PRO A 211 24.88 7.06 14.74
C PRO A 211 23.36 6.89 14.79
N VAL A 212 22.73 7.08 13.64
CA VAL A 212 21.28 7.05 13.46
C VAL A 212 20.96 6.28 12.20
N THR A 213 19.90 5.49 12.29
CA THR A 213 19.36 4.70 11.20
C THR A 213 17.96 5.18 10.89
N GLU A 214 17.74 5.60 9.64
CA GLU A 214 16.46 6.11 9.18
C GLU A 214 16.15 5.63 7.76
N GLY A 215 14.89 5.72 7.35
CA GLY A 215 14.52 5.53 5.95
C GLY A 215 15.00 6.67 5.08
N ILE A 216 15.54 6.34 3.91
CA ILE A 216 15.77 7.35 2.87
C ILE A 216 14.44 7.91 2.38
N LEU A 217 14.49 9.09 1.78
CA LEU A 217 13.30 9.83 1.33
C LEU A 217 12.81 9.34 -0.05
N ILE A 218 12.42 8.06 -0.15
CA ILE A 218 12.02 7.46 -1.45
C ILE A 218 10.82 8.17 -2.10
N GLY A 219 9.88 8.70 -1.30
CA GLY A 219 8.74 9.44 -1.83
C GLY A 219 9.15 10.82 -2.35
N ALA A 220 10.12 11.47 -1.70
CA ALA A 220 10.72 12.70 -2.23
C ALA A 220 11.46 12.46 -3.56
N TYR A 221 12.17 11.33 -3.69
CA TYR A 221 12.79 10.94 -4.97
C TYR A 221 11.76 10.63 -6.04
N PHE A 222 10.68 9.93 -5.70
CA PHE A 222 9.56 9.70 -6.62
C PHE A 222 8.92 11.01 -7.08
N LYS A 223 8.70 11.96 -6.16
CA LYS A 223 8.28 13.33 -6.50
C LYS A 223 9.27 14.01 -7.46
N ALA A 224 10.57 13.90 -7.20
CA ALA A 224 11.58 14.52 -8.06
C ALA A 224 11.54 13.93 -9.49
N VAL A 225 11.33 12.62 -9.61
CA VAL A 225 11.19 11.92 -10.90
C VAL A 225 9.92 12.36 -11.63
N ILE A 226 8.77 12.35 -10.96
CA ILE A 226 7.49 12.70 -11.60
C ILE A 226 7.43 14.17 -12.02
N THR A 227 8.03 15.06 -11.23
CA THR A 227 8.05 16.50 -11.50
C THR A 227 9.21 16.94 -12.39
N ALA A 228 10.25 16.12 -12.53
CA ALA A 228 11.56 16.51 -13.05
C ALA A 228 12.16 17.76 -12.36
N GLN A 229 11.71 18.08 -11.14
CA GLN A 229 12.21 19.19 -10.33
C GLN A 229 13.13 18.67 -9.24
N SER A 230 14.29 19.31 -9.07
CA SER A 230 15.31 18.89 -8.08
C SER A 230 15.71 17.42 -8.23
N LEU A 231 15.62 16.86 -9.45
CA LEU A 231 15.97 15.48 -9.77
C LEU A 231 17.50 15.33 -9.81
N PRO A 232 18.09 14.48 -8.93
CA PRO A 232 19.53 14.24 -8.97
C PRO A 232 19.97 13.71 -10.35
N PRO A 233 21.11 14.17 -10.91
CA PRO A 233 21.52 13.76 -12.26
C PRO A 233 21.73 12.25 -12.44
N ASP A 234 22.21 11.57 -11.41
CA ASP A 234 22.38 10.11 -11.39
C ASP A 234 21.04 9.37 -11.36
N LEU A 235 20.08 9.85 -10.56
CA LEU A 235 18.71 9.32 -10.57
C LEU A 235 17.99 9.63 -11.89
N ALA A 236 18.24 10.78 -12.50
CA ALA A 236 17.71 11.12 -13.82
C ALA A 236 18.18 10.13 -14.89
N GLN A 237 19.43 9.65 -14.80
CA GLN A 237 19.96 8.61 -15.69
C GLN A 237 19.27 7.26 -15.46
N ASP A 238 19.09 6.85 -14.20
CA ASP A 238 18.44 5.58 -13.85
C ASP A 238 16.95 5.54 -14.25
N THR A 239 16.31 6.71 -14.38
CA THR A 239 14.87 6.83 -14.62
C THR A 239 14.49 7.32 -16.02
N GLN A 240 15.44 7.42 -16.96
CA GLN A 240 15.14 7.89 -18.34
C GLN A 240 14.06 7.06 -19.04
N GLY A 241 14.03 5.74 -18.79
CA GLY A 241 13.02 4.84 -19.34
C GLY A 241 11.72 4.77 -18.54
N SER A 242 11.64 5.42 -17.37
CA SER A 242 10.45 5.34 -16.51
C SER A 242 9.27 6.09 -17.14
N ARG A 243 8.10 5.45 -17.10
CA ARG A 243 6.83 6.08 -17.47
C ARG A 243 6.45 7.24 -16.54
N TYR A 244 6.99 7.28 -15.32
CA TYR A 244 6.74 8.36 -14.36
C TYR A 244 7.61 9.59 -14.61
N ALA A 245 8.76 9.47 -15.28
CA ALA A 245 9.71 10.57 -15.41
C ALA A 245 9.11 11.80 -16.14
N GLY A 246 9.22 12.99 -15.53
CA GLY A 246 8.84 14.27 -16.15
C GLY A 246 7.38 14.35 -16.60
N GLN A 247 6.47 13.77 -15.82
CA GLN A 247 5.05 13.72 -16.14
C GLN A 247 4.28 14.95 -15.67
N TYR A 248 4.73 15.64 -14.62
CA TYR A 248 4.03 16.83 -14.14
C TYR A 248 4.22 18.01 -15.10
N ASN A 249 3.11 18.52 -15.64
CA ASN A 249 3.09 19.75 -16.43
C ASN A 249 1.81 20.54 -16.13
N PRO A 250 1.85 21.59 -15.29
CA PRO A 250 0.66 22.34 -14.88
C PRO A 250 -0.05 23.08 -16.03
N SER A 251 0.57 23.17 -17.21
CA SER A 251 -0.06 23.75 -18.42
C SER A 251 -0.76 22.72 -19.31
N ALA A 252 -0.59 21.43 -19.03
CA ALA A 252 -1.25 20.34 -19.77
C ALA A 252 -2.60 19.97 -19.12
N PRO A 253 -3.55 19.37 -19.87
CA PRO A 253 -4.74 18.77 -19.28
C PRO A 253 -4.40 17.79 -18.15
N ASN A 254 -5.15 17.86 -17.05
CA ASN A 254 -4.93 17.07 -15.82
C ASN A 254 -3.52 17.20 -15.22
N SER A 255 -2.76 18.21 -15.62
CA SER A 255 -1.34 18.40 -15.33
C SER A 255 -0.42 17.23 -15.71
N VAL A 256 -0.78 16.45 -16.75
CA VAL A 256 -0.02 15.26 -17.19
C VAL A 256 0.58 15.48 -18.58
N ASN A 257 1.89 15.32 -18.71
CA ASN A 257 2.65 15.55 -19.95
C ASN A 257 2.44 14.44 -20.98
N ARG A 258 2.38 13.17 -20.54
CA ARG A 258 2.16 12.01 -21.40
C ARG A 258 1.00 11.15 -20.86
N PRO A 259 -0.27 11.58 -21.05
CA PRO A 259 -1.44 10.88 -20.48
C PRO A 259 -1.58 9.42 -20.90
N ALA A 260 -1.12 9.05 -22.10
CA ALA A 260 -1.14 7.66 -22.55
C ALA A 260 -0.21 6.73 -21.75
N ALA A 261 0.86 7.29 -21.14
CA ALA A 261 1.79 6.54 -20.32
C ALA A 261 1.37 6.45 -18.83
N LEU A 262 0.45 7.34 -18.41
CA LEU A 262 -0.15 7.38 -17.08
C LEU A 262 -1.67 7.58 -17.23
N PRO A 263 -2.41 6.55 -17.69
CA PRO A 263 -3.85 6.65 -17.84
C PRO A 263 -4.51 6.99 -16.50
N ASN A 264 -5.73 7.54 -16.53
CA ASN A 264 -6.52 7.84 -15.32
C ASN A 264 -5.76 8.67 -14.26
N THR A 265 -4.84 9.52 -14.67
CA THR A 265 -4.02 10.34 -13.78
C THR A 265 -4.46 11.80 -13.83
N ASN A 266 -4.54 12.43 -12.66
CA ASN A 266 -4.79 13.85 -12.51
C ASN A 266 -3.92 14.41 -11.39
N MET A 267 -2.95 15.23 -11.78
CA MET A 267 -1.98 15.87 -10.89
C MET A 267 -2.26 17.36 -10.69
N VAL A 268 -3.42 17.88 -11.08
CA VAL A 268 -3.75 19.31 -10.91
C VAL A 268 -3.59 19.71 -9.44
N GLY A 269 -2.76 20.71 -9.16
CA GLY A 269 -2.57 21.18 -7.79
C GLY A 269 -1.75 20.24 -6.90
N ALA A 270 -1.28 19.08 -7.39
CA ALA A 270 -0.68 18.03 -6.56
C ALA A 270 0.62 18.50 -5.87
N PHE A 271 1.40 19.35 -6.54
CA PHE A 271 2.76 19.71 -6.10
C PHE A 271 2.90 21.17 -5.68
N GLU A 272 1.82 21.94 -5.69
CA GLU A 272 1.73 23.28 -5.12
C GLU A 272 1.43 23.18 -3.61
N PRO A 273 2.24 23.81 -2.74
CA PRO A 273 1.90 23.95 -1.33
C PRO A 273 0.51 24.56 -1.14
N GLY A 274 -0.25 24.02 -0.19
CA GLY A 274 -1.63 24.45 0.02
C GLY A 274 -2.34 23.62 1.09
N THR A 275 -3.34 24.24 1.72
CA THR A 275 -4.07 23.66 2.86
C THR A 275 -5.42 23.06 2.50
N SER A 276 -5.91 23.29 1.28
CA SER A 276 -7.19 22.74 0.83
C SER A 276 -7.00 21.36 0.22
N ALA A 277 -8.04 20.53 0.20
CA ALA A 277 -8.05 19.37 -0.70
C ALA A 277 -7.99 19.89 -2.15
N VAL A 278 -7.24 19.22 -3.03
CA VAL A 278 -7.51 19.37 -4.46
C VAL A 278 -8.77 18.55 -4.67
N THR A 279 -9.90 19.18 -4.98
CA THR A 279 -11.08 18.41 -5.41
C THR A 279 -10.72 17.79 -6.75
N PRO A 280 -10.57 16.45 -6.87
CA PRO A 280 -10.42 15.85 -8.17
C PRO A 280 -11.69 16.21 -8.95
N PRO A 281 -11.61 16.74 -10.19
CA PRO A 281 -12.79 16.76 -11.03
C PRO A 281 -13.34 15.32 -11.09
N PRO A 282 -14.67 15.13 -11.08
CA PRO A 282 -15.25 13.80 -11.22
C PRO A 282 -14.64 13.11 -12.46
N PRO A 283 -14.43 11.79 -12.44
CA PRO A 283 -13.90 11.06 -13.59
C PRO A 283 -14.70 11.48 -14.82
N GLY A 284 -14.00 12.03 -15.82
CA GLY A 284 -14.64 12.49 -17.04
C GLY A 284 -15.40 11.33 -17.69
N PRO A 285 -16.54 11.59 -18.36
CA PRO A 285 -17.26 10.54 -19.07
C PRO A 285 -16.31 9.84 -20.02
N ALA A 286 -16.29 8.51 -19.96
CA ALA A 286 -15.53 7.69 -20.90
C ALA A 286 -15.88 8.12 -22.34
N PRO A 287 -14.89 8.31 -23.23
CA PRO A 287 -15.18 8.63 -24.61
C PRO A 287 -16.05 7.52 -25.20
N THR A 288 -17.23 7.89 -25.71
CA THR A 288 -18.14 6.98 -26.40
C THR A 288 -17.44 6.46 -27.66
N ALA A 289 -16.88 5.26 -27.59
CA ALA A 289 -16.33 4.59 -28.75
C ALA A 289 -17.49 4.20 -29.68
N ALA A 290 -17.42 4.64 -30.93
CA ALA A 290 -18.28 4.15 -32.00
C ALA A 290 -18.05 2.63 -32.15
N GLY A 291 -19.12 1.85 -32.04
CA GLY A 291 -19.04 0.39 -31.97
C GLY A 291 -18.38 -0.22 -33.23
N PRO A 292 -17.48 -1.21 -33.07
CA PRO A 292 -17.00 -1.98 -34.19
C PRO A 292 -18.02 -3.06 -34.57
N THR A 293 -18.17 -3.25 -35.87
CA THR A 293 -18.95 -4.32 -36.49
C THR A 293 -18.24 -5.66 -36.26
N ALA A 294 -18.96 -6.62 -35.68
CA ALA A 294 -18.44 -7.97 -35.43
C ALA A 294 -17.97 -8.66 -36.72
N THR A 295 -16.75 -9.17 -36.72
CA THR A 295 -16.27 -10.18 -37.68
C THR A 295 -15.64 -11.31 -36.91
N THR A 296 -16.11 -12.53 -37.15
CA THR A 296 -15.71 -13.78 -36.49
C THR A 296 -14.34 -14.30 -36.97
N GLY A 297 -13.47 -14.66 -36.01
CA GLY A 297 -12.46 -15.75 -36.03
C GLY A 297 -11.28 -15.63 -37.01
N PRO A 298 -10.04 -15.89 -36.55
CA PRO A 298 -9.61 -17.29 -36.44
C PRO A 298 -8.80 -17.63 -35.18
N THR A 299 -8.86 -18.91 -34.80
CA THR A 299 -8.01 -19.58 -33.80
C THR A 299 -6.53 -19.45 -34.18
N SER A 300 -5.71 -18.86 -33.30
CA SER A 300 -4.27 -18.70 -33.50
C SER A 300 -3.46 -19.78 -32.77
N THR A 301 -2.37 -20.17 -33.42
CA THR A 301 -1.29 -21.03 -32.91
C THR A 301 -0.33 -20.16 -32.08
N PRO A 302 0.24 -20.64 -30.96
CA PRO A 302 1.10 -19.83 -30.10
C PRO A 302 2.34 -19.31 -30.83
N ILE A 303 2.56 -18.00 -30.75
CA ILE A 303 3.75 -17.32 -31.26
C ILE A 303 4.86 -17.44 -30.20
N PRO A 304 6.08 -17.89 -30.53
CA PRO A 304 7.18 -17.96 -29.57
C PRO A 304 7.60 -16.56 -29.08
N GLY A 305 7.60 -16.34 -27.77
CA GLY A 305 8.05 -15.09 -27.13
C GLY A 305 6.95 -14.28 -26.43
N ASP A 306 5.74 -14.82 -26.41
CA ASP A 306 4.56 -14.26 -25.77
C ASP A 306 4.50 -14.66 -24.30
N ALA A 307 4.41 -13.68 -23.40
CA ALA A 307 4.33 -13.96 -21.97
C ALA A 307 2.90 -14.43 -21.64
N LEU A 308 2.77 -15.45 -20.79
CA LEU A 308 1.46 -15.85 -20.30
C LEU A 308 0.87 -14.74 -19.42
N PRO A 309 -0.46 -14.55 -19.42
CA PRO A 309 -1.11 -13.63 -18.51
C PRO A 309 -0.83 -14.05 -17.05
N THR A 310 -0.84 -13.09 -16.13
CA THR A 310 -0.53 -13.33 -14.71
C THR A 310 -1.58 -12.72 -13.78
N ILE A 311 -1.90 -13.42 -12.69
CA ILE A 311 -2.66 -12.86 -11.57
C ILE A 311 -1.68 -12.20 -10.59
N SER A 312 -1.55 -10.87 -10.70
CA SER A 312 -0.64 -10.07 -9.88
C SER A 312 -1.15 -9.81 -8.47
N THR A 313 -2.48 -9.82 -8.26
CA THR A 313 -3.11 -9.70 -6.95
C THR A 313 -4.26 -10.68 -6.84
N PHE A 314 -4.28 -11.46 -5.77
CA PHE A 314 -5.41 -12.27 -5.34
C PHE A 314 -5.53 -12.16 -3.82
N ARG A 315 -6.57 -11.48 -3.33
CA ARG A 315 -6.77 -11.23 -1.90
C ARG A 315 -8.23 -11.39 -1.53
N VAL A 316 -8.47 -11.85 -0.32
CA VAL A 316 -9.75 -11.74 0.39
C VAL A 316 -9.55 -10.77 1.56
N ASP A 317 -10.55 -9.96 1.87
CA ASP A 317 -10.51 -9.00 2.97
C ASP A 317 -10.64 -9.66 4.35
N ASP A 318 -11.38 -10.77 4.45
CA ASP A 318 -11.43 -11.67 5.61
C ASP A 318 -11.34 -13.14 5.17
N ASP A 319 -10.32 -13.86 5.65
CA ASP A 319 -10.12 -15.28 5.35
C ASP A 319 -10.85 -16.21 6.33
N ARG A 320 -11.57 -15.66 7.32
CA ARG A 320 -12.31 -16.42 8.32
C ARG A 320 -13.63 -15.74 8.72
N ILE A 321 -14.70 -16.17 8.07
CA ILE A 321 -16.04 -15.62 8.27
C ILE A 321 -17.01 -16.59 8.94
N ASP A 322 -18.19 -16.09 9.35
CA ASP A 322 -19.34 -16.94 9.66
C ASP A 322 -20.22 -17.09 8.39
N ALA A 323 -20.91 -18.23 8.26
CA ALA A 323 -21.75 -18.52 7.11
C ALA A 323 -22.84 -17.44 6.92
N GLY A 324 -22.87 -16.86 5.73
CA GLY A 324 -23.73 -15.75 5.33
C GLY A 324 -23.10 -14.35 5.45
N ASP A 325 -21.91 -14.21 6.04
CA ASP A 325 -21.18 -12.94 6.03
C ASP A 325 -20.68 -12.60 4.60
N GLU A 326 -20.66 -11.32 4.23
CA GLU A 326 -20.11 -10.84 2.96
C GLU A 326 -18.59 -10.61 3.07
N VAL A 327 -17.83 -11.07 2.07
CA VAL A 327 -16.40 -10.78 1.88
C VAL A 327 -16.12 -10.26 0.48
N GLU A 328 -15.08 -9.44 0.37
CA GLU A 328 -14.58 -8.88 -0.88
C GLU A 328 -13.32 -9.63 -1.36
N VAL A 329 -13.41 -10.24 -2.54
CA VAL A 329 -12.31 -10.90 -3.22
C VAL A 329 -11.77 -9.98 -4.32
N THR A 330 -10.55 -9.48 -4.15
CA THR A 330 -9.88 -8.59 -5.11
C THR A 330 -8.92 -9.38 -6.00
N LEU A 331 -9.10 -9.25 -7.31
CA LEU A 331 -8.27 -9.87 -8.34
C LEU A 331 -7.72 -8.81 -9.29
N ILE A 332 -6.42 -8.89 -9.60
CA ILE A 332 -5.76 -8.04 -10.61
C ILE A 332 -4.92 -8.91 -11.55
N ALA A 333 -5.32 -8.98 -12.81
CA ALA A 333 -4.60 -9.66 -13.88
C ALA A 333 -3.80 -8.69 -14.75
N ARG A 334 -2.69 -9.16 -15.32
CA ARG A 334 -1.82 -8.41 -16.23
C ARG A 334 -1.38 -9.28 -17.41
N ASP A 335 -1.34 -8.67 -18.58
CA ASP A 335 -0.84 -9.26 -19.83
C ASP A 335 -0.34 -8.13 -20.74
N ASP A 336 0.76 -8.34 -21.47
CA ASP A 336 1.35 -7.29 -22.31
C ASP A 336 0.55 -7.01 -23.59
N ARG A 337 -0.34 -7.92 -24.00
CA ARG A 337 -1.23 -7.77 -25.15
C ARG A 337 -2.70 -7.58 -24.78
N GLY A 338 -3.04 -7.82 -23.53
CA GLY A 338 -4.39 -7.62 -23.01
C GLY A 338 -4.94 -8.86 -22.33
N VAL A 339 -5.64 -8.64 -21.23
CA VAL A 339 -6.42 -9.65 -20.55
C VAL A 339 -7.81 -9.65 -21.17
N ASP A 340 -8.24 -10.80 -21.69
CA ASP A 340 -9.58 -11.06 -22.21
C ASP A 340 -10.55 -11.34 -21.06
N GLU A 341 -10.16 -12.22 -20.13
CA GLU A 341 -11.06 -12.70 -19.07
C GLU A 341 -10.33 -13.00 -17.76
N ILE A 342 -10.96 -12.68 -16.63
CA ILE A 342 -10.60 -13.24 -15.31
C ILE A 342 -11.64 -14.26 -14.90
N GLN A 343 -11.19 -15.45 -14.52
CA GLN A 343 -12.03 -16.51 -13.98
C GLN A 343 -11.76 -16.69 -12.48
N PHE A 344 -12.83 -16.83 -11.71
CA PHE A 344 -12.84 -17.04 -10.26
C PHE A 344 -13.76 -18.21 -9.90
N ASP A 345 -13.33 -19.13 -9.06
CA ASP A 345 -14.17 -20.20 -8.51
C ASP A 345 -13.70 -20.61 -7.09
N GLY A 346 -14.58 -21.20 -6.29
CA GLY A 346 -14.21 -21.84 -5.02
C GLY A 346 -14.30 -23.37 -5.13
N ILE A 347 -13.48 -24.07 -4.36
CA ILE A 347 -13.57 -25.53 -4.15
C ILE A 347 -13.40 -25.86 -2.68
N ARG A 348 -13.93 -26.98 -2.21
CA ARG A 348 -13.77 -27.43 -0.82
C ARG A 348 -12.43 -28.15 -0.64
N ASP A 349 -11.76 -27.96 0.50
CA ASP A 349 -10.41 -28.52 0.80
C ASP A 349 -10.36 -30.07 0.77
N ASN A 350 -11.51 -30.74 0.86
CA ASN A 350 -11.62 -32.20 0.85
C ASN A 350 -11.97 -32.78 -0.53
N ASP A 351 -12.07 -31.94 -1.57
CA ASP A 351 -12.31 -32.41 -2.92
C ASP A 351 -10.95 -32.67 -3.59
N ASP A 352 -10.49 -33.92 -3.49
CA ASP A 352 -9.28 -34.46 -4.15
C ASP A 352 -9.45 -34.50 -5.69
N SER A 353 -10.12 -33.51 -6.30
CA SER A 353 -10.19 -33.32 -7.75
C SER A 353 -8.84 -32.80 -8.27
N ASP A 354 -7.79 -33.58 -7.99
CA ASP A 354 -6.50 -33.46 -8.62
C ASP A 354 -6.71 -33.70 -10.12
N ASN A 355 -6.70 -32.60 -10.87
CA ASN A 355 -6.08 -32.54 -12.20
C ASN A 355 -6.92 -32.87 -13.44
N ASP A 356 -8.26 -32.94 -13.38
CA ASP A 356 -9.03 -32.95 -14.61
C ASP A 356 -9.57 -31.56 -14.95
N ASN A 357 -9.33 -31.17 -16.19
CA ASN A 357 -9.82 -29.98 -16.88
C ASN A 357 -11.37 -29.98 -17.00
N SER A 358 -12.08 -30.68 -16.10
CA SER A 358 -13.53 -30.75 -16.05
C SER A 358 -14.04 -29.36 -15.67
N ASN A 359 -15.07 -28.92 -16.39
CA ASN A 359 -15.77 -27.68 -16.11
C ASN A 359 -16.79 -27.84 -14.97
N ASP A 360 -16.69 -28.93 -14.22
CA ASP A 360 -17.58 -29.25 -13.13
C ASP A 360 -17.02 -28.55 -11.90
N ASN A 361 -17.67 -27.45 -11.49
CA ASN A 361 -17.39 -26.82 -10.21
C ASN A 361 -18.26 -27.53 -9.19
N ASP A 362 -17.65 -28.39 -8.39
CA ASP A 362 -18.32 -29.12 -7.30
C ASP A 362 -18.40 -28.27 -6.01
N ALA A 363 -18.43 -26.93 -6.15
CA ALA A 363 -18.74 -26.10 -5.01
C ALA A 363 -20.21 -26.33 -4.62
N ASP A 364 -20.42 -27.00 -3.48
CA ASP A 364 -21.76 -27.17 -2.88
C ASP A 364 -22.43 -25.81 -2.58
N ASP A 365 -21.66 -24.71 -2.58
CA ASP A 365 -22.12 -23.35 -2.32
C ASP A 365 -22.27 -22.52 -3.62
N PRO A 366 -23.48 -22.01 -3.94
CA PRO A 366 -23.72 -21.21 -5.14
C PRO A 366 -22.94 -19.89 -5.17
N GLU A 367 -22.54 -19.35 -4.01
CA GLU A 367 -21.72 -18.13 -3.96
C GLU A 367 -20.26 -18.39 -4.39
N LEU A 368 -19.83 -19.65 -4.42
CA LEU A 368 -18.50 -20.08 -4.83
C LEU A 368 -18.47 -20.72 -6.22
N GLU A 369 -19.60 -20.71 -6.95
CA GLU A 369 -19.64 -21.10 -8.35
C GLU A 369 -18.68 -20.27 -9.21
N ARG A 370 -18.26 -20.84 -10.34
CA ARG A 370 -17.38 -20.16 -11.28
C ARG A 370 -18.02 -18.92 -11.87
N ARG A 371 -17.27 -17.82 -11.78
CA ARG A 371 -17.60 -16.52 -12.35
C ARG A 371 -16.50 -16.12 -13.33
N ASP A 372 -16.92 -15.63 -14.48
CA ASP A 372 -16.04 -15.08 -15.51
C ASP A 372 -16.30 -13.57 -15.60
N PHE A 373 -15.24 -12.78 -15.74
CA PHE A 373 -15.31 -11.33 -15.88
C PHE A 373 -14.54 -10.91 -17.13
N ASP A 374 -15.24 -10.26 -18.06
CA ASP A 374 -14.68 -9.69 -19.29
C ASP A 374 -13.81 -8.47 -18.95
N CYS A 375 -12.59 -8.47 -19.47
CA CYS A 375 -11.57 -7.48 -19.17
C CYS A 375 -11.42 -6.40 -20.26
N ASP A 376 -12.21 -6.47 -21.34
CA ASP A 376 -12.18 -5.55 -22.48
C ASP A 376 -10.77 -5.42 -23.10
N ASP A 377 -10.03 -6.53 -23.22
CA ASP A 377 -8.67 -6.61 -23.79
C ASP A 377 -7.64 -5.68 -23.11
N ARG A 378 -7.88 -5.25 -21.87
CA ARG A 378 -6.98 -4.32 -21.15
C ARG A 378 -5.72 -5.04 -20.68
N THR A 379 -4.55 -4.39 -20.85
CA THR A 379 -3.26 -4.93 -20.37
C THR A 379 -3.19 -5.13 -18.85
N GLU A 380 -4.09 -4.49 -18.11
CA GLU A 380 -4.33 -4.72 -16.69
C GLU A 380 -5.83 -4.70 -16.43
N CYS A 381 -6.33 -5.72 -15.73
CA CYS A 381 -7.73 -5.89 -15.40
C CYS A 381 -7.90 -6.15 -13.91
N ALA A 382 -8.72 -5.32 -13.24
CA ALA A 382 -9.00 -5.43 -11.82
C ALA A 382 -10.50 -5.64 -11.60
N VAL A 383 -10.85 -6.60 -10.74
CA VAL A 383 -12.23 -6.93 -10.38
C VAL A 383 -12.33 -7.22 -8.88
N ILE A 384 -13.45 -6.83 -8.28
CA ILE A 384 -13.81 -7.16 -6.90
C ILE A 384 -15.08 -8.02 -6.96
N PHE A 385 -15.00 -9.25 -6.48
CA PHE A 385 -16.16 -10.10 -6.28
C PHE A 385 -16.64 -9.98 -4.83
N ARG A 386 -17.93 -9.66 -4.64
CA ARG A 386 -18.60 -9.82 -3.36
C ARG A 386 -19.21 -11.21 -3.32
N ILE A 387 -18.92 -11.98 -2.28
CA ILE A 387 -19.47 -13.31 -2.07
C ILE A 387 -19.97 -13.42 -0.63
N SER A 388 -21.01 -14.22 -0.42
CA SER A 388 -21.55 -14.51 0.92
C SER A 388 -21.75 -16.01 1.13
N PRO A 389 -20.66 -16.81 1.24
CA PRO A 389 -20.77 -18.26 1.38
C PRO A 389 -21.68 -18.66 2.53
N THR A 390 -22.61 -19.57 2.26
CA THR A 390 -23.63 -20.07 3.18
C THR A 390 -23.33 -21.46 3.74
N GLU A 391 -22.45 -22.22 3.09
CA GLU A 391 -22.02 -23.54 3.53
C GLU A 391 -20.75 -23.43 4.39
N ASP A 392 -20.72 -24.11 5.52
CA ASP A 392 -19.54 -24.12 6.39
C ASP A 392 -18.45 -25.06 5.90
N GLY A 393 -17.18 -24.70 6.11
CA GLY A 393 -16.05 -25.51 5.68
C GLY A 393 -14.81 -24.69 5.39
N ASP A 394 -13.76 -25.40 5.00
CA ASP A 394 -12.53 -24.81 4.47
C ASP A 394 -12.60 -24.90 2.93
N PHE A 395 -12.41 -23.76 2.28
CA PHE A 395 -12.47 -23.61 0.83
C PHE A 395 -11.15 -23.06 0.27
N PHE A 396 -10.78 -23.47 -0.94
CA PHE A 396 -9.81 -22.77 -1.76
C PHE A 396 -10.52 -21.95 -2.82
N LEU A 397 -10.34 -20.63 -2.74
CA LEU A 397 -10.67 -19.74 -3.83
C LEU A 397 -9.55 -19.85 -4.86
N ARG A 398 -9.90 -20.03 -6.14
CA ARG A 398 -8.95 -20.10 -7.25
C ARG A 398 -9.26 -19.02 -8.26
N ALA A 399 -8.21 -18.51 -8.90
CA ALA A 399 -8.36 -17.55 -9.99
C ALA A 399 -7.33 -17.79 -11.09
N ARG A 400 -7.70 -17.46 -12.33
CA ARG A 400 -6.79 -17.41 -13.48
C ARG A 400 -7.22 -16.35 -14.48
N ALA A 401 -6.28 -15.90 -15.29
CA ALA A 401 -6.53 -14.96 -16.37
C ALA A 401 -6.41 -15.67 -17.74
N ARG A 402 -7.15 -15.17 -18.73
CA ARG A 402 -7.00 -15.50 -20.15
C ARG A 402 -6.62 -14.23 -20.91
N ASP A 403 -5.66 -14.32 -21.81
CA ASP A 403 -5.25 -13.19 -22.66
C ASP A 403 -6.04 -13.14 -23.97
N THR A 404 -5.80 -12.10 -24.77
CA THR A 404 -6.46 -11.89 -26.08
C THR A 404 -6.09 -12.94 -27.15
N ALA A 405 -5.07 -13.77 -26.93
CA ALA A 405 -4.76 -14.91 -27.79
C ALA A 405 -5.29 -16.24 -27.23
N GLY A 406 -6.06 -16.22 -26.15
CA GLY A 406 -6.64 -17.38 -25.51
C GLY A 406 -5.67 -18.19 -24.65
N GLN A 407 -4.46 -17.69 -24.38
CA GLN A 407 -3.53 -18.32 -23.43
C GLN A 407 -4.00 -18.04 -22.00
N ARG A 408 -3.74 -18.99 -21.10
CA ARG A 408 -4.22 -18.93 -19.71
C ARG A 408 -3.07 -18.92 -18.73
N SER A 409 -3.22 -18.16 -17.66
CA SER A 409 -2.31 -18.20 -16.52
C SER A 409 -2.44 -19.54 -15.78
N GLU A 410 -1.42 -19.88 -14.98
CA GLU A 410 -1.61 -20.85 -13.91
C GLU A 410 -2.70 -20.38 -12.95
N ARG A 411 -3.38 -21.33 -12.29
CA ARG A 411 -4.36 -21.02 -11.24
C ARG A 411 -3.61 -20.58 -9.99
N THR A 412 -3.95 -19.41 -9.47
CA THR A 412 -3.53 -18.96 -8.14
C THR A 412 -4.62 -19.34 -7.14
N THR A 413 -4.26 -19.68 -5.90
CA THR A 413 -5.20 -20.11 -4.85
C THR A 413 -5.02 -19.34 -3.54
N ILE A 414 -6.12 -19.08 -2.82
CA ILE A 414 -6.11 -18.61 -1.43
C ILE A 414 -7.14 -19.40 -0.60
N SER A 415 -6.91 -19.58 0.69
CA SER A 415 -7.83 -20.26 1.60
C SER A 415 -8.90 -19.31 2.14
N LEU A 416 -10.13 -19.80 2.27
CA LEU A 416 -11.24 -19.14 2.95
C LEU A 416 -11.90 -20.14 3.91
N ARG A 417 -12.04 -19.77 5.17
CA ARG A 417 -12.73 -20.57 6.18
C ARG A 417 -14.08 -19.99 6.54
N VAL A 418 -15.13 -20.75 6.30
CA VAL A 418 -16.52 -20.40 6.65
C VAL A 418 -16.95 -21.21 7.86
N ARG A 419 -17.33 -20.53 8.94
CA ARG A 419 -17.80 -21.17 10.17
C ARG A 419 -19.31 -21.34 10.12
N GLY A 420 -19.80 -22.51 10.54
CA GLY A 420 -21.24 -22.73 10.67
C GLY A 420 -21.88 -21.65 11.53
N SER A 421 -23.04 -21.14 11.10
CA SER A 421 -23.77 -20.10 11.82
C SER A 421 -23.98 -20.57 13.26
N SER A 422 -23.31 -19.90 14.20
CA SER A 422 -23.46 -20.21 15.62
C SER A 422 -24.93 -20.03 15.97
N ALA A 423 -25.65 -21.13 16.23
CA ALA A 423 -27.05 -21.08 16.62
C ALA A 423 -27.20 -20.00 17.71
N THR A 424 -28.02 -18.99 17.41
CA THR A 424 -28.28 -17.83 18.27
C THR A 424 -28.31 -18.26 19.72
N ALA A 425 -27.34 -17.78 20.52
CA ALA A 425 -27.34 -18.03 21.95
C ALA A 425 -28.69 -17.56 22.51
N THR A 426 -29.49 -18.49 23.03
CA THR A 426 -30.72 -18.16 23.74
C THR A 426 -30.33 -17.20 24.87
N PRO A 427 -30.90 -15.99 24.95
CA PRO A 427 -30.48 -15.01 25.94
C PRO A 427 -30.69 -15.56 27.35
N THR A 428 -29.60 -15.75 28.08
CA THR A 428 -29.63 -16.09 29.51
C THR A 428 -30.37 -14.97 30.24
N ALA A 429 -31.51 -15.29 30.85
CA ALA A 429 -32.31 -14.35 31.61
C ALA A 429 -31.49 -13.67 32.72
N THR A 430 -31.49 -12.35 32.74
CA THR A 430 -30.87 -11.51 33.77
C THR A 430 -31.44 -11.85 35.16
N PRO A 431 -30.62 -12.19 36.17
CA PRO A 431 -31.11 -12.45 37.52
C PRO A 431 -31.63 -11.15 38.17
N THR A 432 -32.89 -11.15 38.58
CA THR A 432 -33.56 -10.10 39.35
C THR A 432 -32.87 -9.90 40.70
N GLN A 433 -32.30 -8.71 40.94
CA GLN A 433 -31.74 -8.34 42.24
C GLN A 433 -32.88 -8.11 43.25
N THR A 434 -32.83 -8.81 44.39
CA THR A 434 -33.70 -8.58 45.54
C THR A 434 -33.23 -7.34 46.32
N PRO A 435 -34.12 -6.40 46.70
CA PRO A 435 -33.72 -5.24 47.52
C PRO A 435 -33.42 -5.67 48.96
N MET A 436 -32.27 -5.24 49.50
CA MET A 436 -31.96 -5.38 50.93
C MET A 436 -32.83 -4.44 51.79
N PRO A 437 -33.39 -4.90 52.92
CA PRO A 437 -34.06 -4.04 53.89
C PRO A 437 -33.06 -3.30 54.78
N ARG A 438 -33.43 -2.07 55.18
CA ARG A 438 -32.66 -1.15 56.04
C ARG A 438 -32.57 -1.60 57.48
#